data_AF-A0A453NIR5-F1
#
_entry.id   AF-A0A453NIR5-F1
#
_cell.length_a   1.000
_cell.length_b   1.000
_cell.length_c   1.000
_cell.angle_alpha   90.00
_cell.angle_beta   90.00
_cell.angle_gamma   90.00
#
_symmetry.space_group_name_H-M   'P 1'
#
loop_
_entity.id
_entity.type
_entity.pdbx_description
1 polymer ?
#
loop_
_entity_poly.entity_id
_entity_poly.type
_entity_poly.pdbx_seq_one_letter_code
_entity_poly.pdbx_strand_id
1 'polypeptide(L)'
;MKTWPHSYELRLQVALSPRGDLILTSRIKNKNADGKPFQFTFAYHTYFSVSDISEVRVEGLDTLDYHDNLQSKIRCTEQGDAVVFESEVDRIYLSAPPKIVTIDHEKKRTFVLRKKELPDVGELASFFFLNLAYSILWKHEWLLWHLILFTSMVCRR
;
A
#
# COMPACT_ATOMS: atom_id res chain seq x y z
N MET A 1 23.78 -17.30 -10.12
CA MET A 1 24.15 -15.90 -9.84
C MET A 1 23.34 -15.43 -8.63
N LYS A 2 23.98 -15.06 -7.51
CA LYS A 2 23.27 -14.43 -6.38
C LYS A 2 23.07 -12.95 -6.75
N THR A 3 21.85 -12.60 -7.13
CA THR A 3 21.46 -11.22 -7.54
C THR A 3 21.42 -10.24 -6.37
N TRP A 4 21.40 -10.74 -5.13
CA TRP A 4 21.42 -9.93 -3.90
C TRP A 4 22.39 -10.52 -2.87
N PRO A 5 23.64 -10.01 -2.77
CA PRO A 5 24.68 -10.59 -1.93
C PRO A 5 24.69 -10.03 -0.50
N HIS A 6 23.54 -9.63 0.05
CA HIS A 6 23.43 -9.13 1.42
C HIS A 6 22.78 -10.16 2.34
N SER A 7 23.36 -10.34 3.52
CA SER A 7 22.85 -11.16 4.61
C SER A 7 22.05 -10.29 5.57
N TYR A 8 20.81 -10.68 5.85
CA TYR A 8 19.93 -9.95 6.74
C TYR A 8 18.97 -10.88 7.47
N GLU A 9 18.39 -10.38 8.56
CA GLU A 9 17.34 -11.04 9.33
C GLU A 9 16.11 -10.12 9.36
N LEU A 10 14.97 -10.59 8.86
CA LEU A 10 13.68 -9.93 8.99
C LEU A 10 12.86 -10.65 10.07
N ARG A 11 12.42 -9.92 11.09
CA ARG A 11 11.43 -10.39 12.06
C ARG A 11 10.14 -9.62 11.87
N LEU A 12 9.06 -10.33 11.56
CA LEU A 12 7.70 -9.80 11.55
C LEU A 12 6.98 -10.28 12.81
N GLN A 13 6.50 -9.35 13.62
CA GLN A 13 5.59 -9.60 14.73
C GLN A 13 4.18 -9.20 14.30
N VAL A 14 3.24 -10.13 14.48
CA VAL A 14 1.82 -9.93 14.21
C VAL A 14 1.08 -10.04 15.54
N ALA A 15 0.30 -9.02 15.89
CA ALA A 15 -0.54 -9.02 17.08
C ALA A 15 -1.97 -8.63 16.74
N LEU A 16 -2.92 -9.38 17.28
CA LEU A 16 -4.36 -9.08 17.20
C LEU A 16 -4.84 -8.61 18.57
N SER A 17 -5.40 -7.41 18.64
CA SER A 17 -5.98 -6.88 19.87
C SER A 17 -7.40 -7.42 20.07
N PRO A 18 -7.89 -7.58 21.32
CA PRO A 18 -9.28 -7.92 21.58
C PRO A 18 -10.30 -6.90 21.03
N ARG A 19 -9.85 -5.70 20.67
CA ARG A 19 -10.67 -4.64 20.05
C ARG A 19 -10.74 -4.77 18.53
N GLY A 20 -10.04 -5.74 17.94
CA GLY A 20 -9.99 -5.97 16.50
C GLY A 20 -8.84 -5.26 15.78
N ASP A 21 -7.88 -4.69 16.50
CA ASP A 21 -6.72 -4.05 15.86
C ASP A 21 -5.71 -5.10 15.40
N LEU A 22 -5.24 -4.98 14.15
CA LEU A 22 -4.10 -5.72 13.63
C LEU A 22 -2.84 -4.85 13.71
N ILE A 23 -1.84 -5.30 14.46
CA ILE A 23 -0.57 -4.59 14.63
C ILE A 23 0.55 -5.41 13.98
N LEU A 24 1.24 -4.79 13.01
CA LEU A 24 2.39 -5.37 12.32
C LEU A 24 3.66 -4.61 12.68
N THR A 25 4.64 -5.29 13.29
CA THR A 25 5.94 -4.71 13.62
C THR A 25 7.04 -5.47 12.91
N SER A 26 7.74 -4.82 11.98
CA SER A 26 8.88 -5.40 11.27
C SER A 26 10.19 -4.86 11.84
N ARG A 27 11.18 -5.75 11.97
CA ARG A 27 12.56 -5.40 12.33
C ARG A 27 13.52 -6.06 11.36
N ILE A 28 14.35 -5.24 10.71
CA ILE A 28 15.39 -5.71 9.80
C ILE A 28 16.73 -5.50 10.47
N LYS A 29 17.52 -6.58 10.55
CA LYS A 29 18.88 -6.56 11.10
C LYS A 29 19.87 -6.94 10.02
N ASN A 30 20.89 -6.11 9.83
CA ASN A 30 22.01 -6.44 8.97
C ASN A 30 22.83 -7.59 9.58
N LYS A 31 23.15 -8.59 8.76
CA LYS A 31 23.93 -9.79 9.09
C LYS A 31 25.11 -9.99 8.14
N ASN A 32 25.49 -8.97 7.37
CA ASN A 32 26.70 -8.99 6.56
C ASN A 32 27.90 -9.25 7.47
N ALA A 33 28.74 -10.23 7.10
CA ALA A 33 29.90 -10.62 7.89
C ALA A 33 30.94 -9.51 8.00
N ASP A 34 31.01 -8.63 6.99
CA ASP A 34 31.87 -7.45 6.95
C ASP A 34 31.24 -6.21 7.61
N GLY A 35 30.02 -6.34 8.17
CA GLY A 35 29.31 -5.27 8.84
C GLY A 35 28.82 -4.13 7.94
N LYS A 36 29.04 -4.19 6.62
CA LYS A 36 28.68 -3.10 5.72
C LYS A 36 27.16 -2.95 5.63
N PRO A 37 26.60 -1.73 5.78
CA PRO A 37 25.18 -1.49 5.57
C PRO A 37 24.78 -1.78 4.12
N PHE A 38 23.51 -2.12 3.91
CA PHE A 38 22.90 -2.23 2.59
C PHE A 38 21.64 -1.38 2.55
N GLN A 39 21.33 -0.85 1.38
CA GLN A 39 20.12 -0.05 1.15
C GLN A 39 18.95 -0.98 0.81
N PHE A 40 17.77 -0.65 1.30
CA PHE A 40 16.56 -1.39 0.98
C PHE A 40 15.32 -0.51 1.05
N THR A 41 14.31 -0.91 0.30
CA THR A 41 12.94 -0.44 0.49
C THR A 41 12.09 -1.57 1.02
N PHE A 42 11.11 -1.23 1.85
CA PHE A 42 10.17 -2.20 2.39
C PHE A 42 8.77 -1.58 2.39
N ALA A 43 7.76 -2.39 2.06
CA ALA A 43 6.37 -1.95 2.15
C ALA A 43 5.46 -3.03 2.71
N TYR A 44 4.42 -2.61 3.44
CA TYR A 44 3.31 -3.49 3.80
C TYR A 44 2.24 -3.45 2.73
N HIS A 45 2.01 -4.59 2.07
CA HIS A 45 1.01 -4.70 1.03
C HIS A 45 -0.38 -5.01 1.65
N THR A 46 -1.04 -4.01 2.24
CA THR A 46 -2.35 -4.20 2.91
C THR A 46 -3.50 -4.05 1.92
N TYR A 47 -4.37 -5.06 1.86
CA TYR A 47 -5.60 -5.01 1.08
C TYR A 47 -6.82 -4.93 1.98
N PHE A 48 -7.66 -3.91 1.76
CA PHE A 48 -8.96 -3.82 2.41
C PHE A 48 -10.03 -4.45 1.52
N SER A 49 -10.76 -5.42 2.07
CA SER A 49 -12.02 -5.84 1.45
C SER A 49 -13.02 -4.72 1.69
N VAL A 50 -13.56 -4.12 0.64
CA VAL A 50 -14.58 -3.05 0.66
C VAL A 50 -15.91 -3.59 0.12
N SER A 51 -16.96 -2.76 -0.01
CA SER A 51 -18.20 -3.15 -0.69
C SER A 51 -18.10 -2.89 -2.19
N ASP A 52 -18.29 -1.64 -2.60
CA ASP A 52 -18.14 -1.08 -3.93
C ASP A 52 -17.08 0.02 -3.83
N ILE A 53 -16.10 -0.01 -4.73
CA ILE A 53 -14.98 0.94 -4.73
C ILE A 53 -15.44 2.38 -5.00
N SER A 54 -16.56 2.56 -5.71
CA SER A 54 -17.16 3.87 -5.97
C SER A 54 -17.76 4.52 -4.72
N GLU A 55 -18.09 3.71 -3.70
CA GLU A 55 -18.65 4.14 -2.41
C GLU A 55 -17.55 4.26 -1.32
N VAL A 56 -16.27 4.21 -1.71
CA VAL A 56 -15.14 4.30 -0.79
C VAL A 56 -14.41 5.64 -0.92
N ARG A 57 -14.07 6.21 0.24
CA ARG A 57 -13.28 7.44 0.36
C ARG A 57 -12.04 7.19 1.21
N VAL A 58 -10.89 7.73 0.79
CA VAL A 58 -9.66 7.73 1.59
C VAL A 58 -9.33 9.15 2.03
N GLU A 59 -9.26 9.37 3.34
CA GLU A 59 -8.97 10.67 3.95
C GLU A 59 -7.58 10.71 4.59
N GLY A 60 -7.04 11.93 4.73
CA GLY A 60 -5.71 12.20 5.28
C GLY A 60 -4.60 12.17 4.23
N LEU A 61 -4.96 12.25 2.95
CA LEU A 61 -4.04 12.38 1.81
C LEU A 61 -4.23 13.70 1.05
N ASP A 62 -5.09 14.58 1.56
CA ASP A 62 -5.36 15.91 1.02
C ASP A 62 -4.08 16.76 1.00
N THR A 63 -3.93 17.58 -0.05
CA THR A 63 -2.79 18.48 -0.26
C THR A 63 -1.41 17.82 -0.38
N LEU A 64 -1.34 16.48 -0.37
CA LEU A 64 -0.07 15.77 -0.48
C LEU A 64 0.40 15.65 -1.93
N ASP A 65 1.71 15.73 -2.10
CA ASP A 65 2.35 15.35 -3.35
C ASP A 65 2.35 13.83 -3.51
N TYR A 66 2.09 13.36 -4.72
CA TYR A 66 2.22 11.95 -5.09
C TYR A 66 2.91 11.77 -6.43
N HIS A 67 3.50 10.59 -6.63
CA HIS A 67 3.91 10.11 -7.95
C HIS A 67 2.82 9.26 -8.57
N ASP A 68 2.39 9.57 -9.79
CA ASP A 68 1.44 8.77 -10.56
C ASP A 68 2.19 7.76 -11.45
N ASN A 69 2.16 6.49 -11.08
CA ASN A 69 2.83 5.43 -11.83
C ASN A 69 2.17 5.15 -13.20
N LEU A 70 0.87 5.46 -13.37
CA LEU A 70 0.17 5.32 -14.66
C LEU A 70 0.58 6.40 -15.65
N GLN A 71 1.03 7.55 -15.14
CA GLN A 71 1.49 8.70 -15.93
C GLN A 71 3.01 8.86 -15.90
N SER A 72 3.77 7.77 -16.05
CA SER A 72 5.25 7.82 -16.11
C SER A 72 5.91 8.45 -14.88
N LYS A 73 5.30 8.32 -13.69
CA LYS A 73 5.79 8.84 -12.40
C LYS A 73 5.85 10.37 -12.31
N ILE A 74 5.00 11.07 -13.05
CA ILE A 74 4.85 12.52 -12.85
C ILE A 74 4.49 12.82 -11.39
N ARG A 75 4.97 13.97 -10.92
CA ARG A 75 4.64 14.47 -9.59
C ARG A 75 3.41 15.35 -9.69
N CYS A 76 2.39 15.01 -8.92
CA CYS A 76 1.12 15.72 -8.82
C CYS A 76 0.85 16.06 -7.36
N THR A 77 -0.13 16.94 -7.11
CA THR A 77 -0.58 17.29 -5.76
C THR A 77 -2.06 16.97 -5.65
N GLU A 78 -2.45 16.23 -4.61
CA GLU A 78 -3.85 15.89 -4.34
C GLU A 78 -4.65 17.15 -3.99
N GLN A 79 -5.77 17.34 -4.68
CA GLN A 79 -6.60 18.53 -4.54
C GLN A 79 -7.91 18.27 -3.79
N GLY A 80 -8.33 17.00 -3.68
CA GLY A 80 -9.56 16.64 -2.97
C GLY A 80 -9.35 16.45 -1.47
N ASP A 81 -10.39 16.73 -0.69
CA ASP A 81 -10.43 16.43 0.76
C ASP A 81 -10.37 14.92 1.04
N ALA A 82 -10.74 14.11 0.05
CA ALA A 82 -10.63 12.66 0.08
C ALA A 82 -10.32 12.13 -1.32
N VAL A 83 -9.55 11.04 -1.38
CA VAL A 83 -9.36 10.27 -2.61
C VAL A 83 -10.62 9.46 -2.85
N VAL A 84 -11.17 9.62 -4.05
CA VAL A 84 -12.25 8.82 -4.61
C VAL A 84 -11.73 8.07 -5.83
N PHE A 85 -12.35 6.94 -6.13
CA PHE A 85 -11.91 6.04 -7.18
C PHE A 85 -12.90 6.09 -8.35
N GLU A 86 -12.62 6.96 -9.33
CA GLU A 86 -13.41 7.05 -10.56
C GLU A 86 -12.78 6.26 -11.73
N SER A 87 -11.50 5.92 -11.59
CA SER A 87 -10.70 5.21 -12.58
C SER A 87 -9.53 4.49 -11.90
N GLU A 88 -8.77 3.72 -12.69
CA GLU A 88 -7.55 3.08 -12.20
C GLU A 88 -6.58 4.11 -11.62
N VAL A 89 -6.07 3.82 -10.43
CA VAL A 89 -5.07 4.63 -9.74
C VAL A 89 -3.89 3.74 -9.34
N ASP A 90 -2.69 4.27 -9.51
CA ASP A 90 -1.45 3.73 -8.93
C ASP A 90 -0.59 4.93 -8.52
N ARG A 91 -0.79 5.39 -7.29
CA ARG A 91 -0.22 6.64 -6.75
C ARG A 91 0.66 6.34 -5.56
N ILE A 92 1.79 7.06 -5.43
CA ILE A 92 2.66 7.00 -4.25
C ILE A 92 2.68 8.38 -3.61
N TYR A 93 1.92 8.56 -2.53
CA TYR A 93 1.88 9.74 -1.69
C TYR A 93 3.16 9.86 -0.87
N LEU A 94 3.79 11.03 -0.96
CA LEU A 94 5.06 11.35 -0.33
C LEU A 94 4.82 11.95 1.06
N SER A 95 5.59 11.50 2.06
CA SER A 95 5.54 12.08 3.41
C SER A 95 4.12 12.13 4.03
N ALA A 96 3.31 11.10 3.75
CA ALA A 96 1.94 11.01 4.23
C ALA A 96 1.86 11.04 5.77
N PRO A 97 0.76 11.55 6.36
CA PRO A 97 0.62 11.62 7.80
C PRO A 97 0.53 10.22 8.44
N PRO A 98 0.77 10.09 9.76
CA PRO A 98 0.73 8.80 10.46
C PRO A 98 -0.63 8.09 10.46
N LYS A 99 -1.71 8.79 10.12
CA LYS A 99 -3.08 8.27 10.17
C LYS A 99 -3.74 8.47 8.80
N ILE A 100 -4.26 7.39 8.24
CA ILE A 100 -5.07 7.38 7.03
C ILE A 100 -6.38 6.68 7.35
N VAL A 101 -7.48 7.17 6.78
CA VAL A 101 -8.83 6.65 7.06
C VAL A 101 -9.47 6.22 5.76
N THR A 102 -9.91 4.97 5.69
CA THR A 102 -10.70 4.46 4.56
C THR A 102 -12.13 4.27 5.03
N ILE A 103 -13.07 4.96 4.40
CA ILE A 103 -14.49 4.95 4.73
C ILE A 103 -15.23 4.20 3.63
N ASP A 104 -15.91 3.12 4.00
CA ASP A 104 -16.77 2.30 3.13
C ASP A 104 -18.22 2.64 3.52
N HIS A 105 -18.87 3.49 2.70
CA HIS A 105 -20.17 4.06 3.03
C HIS A 105 -21.30 3.03 3.00
N GLU A 106 -21.28 2.11 2.03
CA GLU A 106 -22.32 1.11 1.85
C GLU A 106 -22.30 0.06 2.97
N LYS A 107 -21.12 -0.45 3.39
CA LYS A 107 -21.02 -1.33 4.58
C LYS A 107 -20.98 -0.57 5.90
N LYS A 108 -21.02 0.77 5.88
CA LYS A 108 -20.99 1.64 7.07
C LYS A 108 -19.84 1.32 8.01
N ARG A 109 -18.63 1.13 7.47
CA ARG A 109 -17.44 0.80 8.25
C ARG A 109 -16.27 1.70 7.90
N THR A 110 -15.32 1.75 8.82
CA THR A 110 -14.13 2.59 8.69
C THR A 110 -12.90 1.79 9.05
N PHE A 111 -11.92 1.77 8.15
CA PHE A 111 -10.59 1.27 8.44
C PHE A 111 -9.69 2.45 8.81
N VAL A 112 -8.96 2.31 9.92
CA VAL A 112 -8.00 3.32 10.35
C VAL A 112 -6.61 2.72 10.26
N LEU A 113 -5.84 3.18 9.29
CA LEU A 113 -4.44 2.80 9.15
C LEU A 113 -3.58 3.74 9.97
N ARG A 114 -2.70 3.18 10.79
CA ARG A 114 -1.71 3.93 11.57
C ARG A 114 -0.31 3.45 11.25
N LYS A 115 0.59 4.38 10.93
CA LYS A 115 1.97 4.10 10.55
C LYS A 115 2.97 4.87 11.40
N LYS A 116 4.13 4.26 11.63
CA LYS A 116 5.28 4.85 12.32
C LYS A 116 6.54 4.46 11.56
N GLU A 117 7.44 5.43 11.35
CA GLU A 117 8.73 5.23 10.64
C GLU A 117 8.61 4.74 9.18
N LEU A 118 7.41 4.92 8.58
CA LEU A 118 7.11 4.65 7.18
C LEU A 118 6.61 5.96 6.57
N PRO A 119 7.44 6.74 5.86
CA PRO A 119 7.07 8.08 5.39
C PRO A 119 6.04 8.06 4.26
N ASP A 120 6.15 7.13 3.31
CA ASP A 120 5.35 7.16 2.08
C ASP A 120 4.16 6.20 2.17
N VAL A 121 3.09 6.49 1.40
CA VAL A 121 1.92 5.62 1.24
C VAL A 121 1.63 5.41 -0.23
N GLY A 122 1.48 4.15 -0.65
CA GLY A 122 1.01 3.80 -1.98
C GLY A 122 -0.49 3.55 -1.97
N GLU A 123 -1.22 4.06 -2.95
CA GLU A 123 -2.63 3.75 -3.21
C GLU A 123 -2.73 3.12 -4.60
N LEU A 124 -3.25 1.89 -4.67
CA LEU A 124 -3.50 1.20 -5.93
C LEU A 124 -4.94 0.70 -5.97
N ALA A 125 -5.67 1.11 -7.00
CA ALA A 125 -6.95 0.52 -7.35
C ALA A 125 -7.00 0.25 -8.84
N SER A 126 -7.11 -1.03 -9.21
CA SER A 126 -7.20 -1.44 -10.60
C SER A 126 -8.65 -1.68 -10.99
N PHE A 127 -9.13 -0.93 -11.97
CA PHE A 127 -10.45 -1.14 -12.57
C PHE A 127 -10.27 -2.08 -13.75
N PHE A 128 -10.21 -3.38 -13.50
CA PHE A 128 -10.24 -4.35 -14.59
C PHE A 128 -11.62 -4.32 -15.26
N PHE A 129 -11.80 -3.44 -16.25
CA PHE A 129 -12.72 -3.74 -17.34
C PHE A 129 -12.12 -4.93 -18.09
N LEU A 130 -12.80 -6.08 -18.03
CA LEU A 130 -12.53 -7.20 -18.92
C LEU A 130 -12.73 -6.74 -20.37
N ASN A 131 -11.68 -6.17 -20.98
CA ASN A 131 -11.50 -6.16 -22.42
C ASN A 131 -10.21 -6.90 -22.76
N LEU A 132 -10.41 -7.86 -23.65
CA LEU A 132 -9.58 -8.99 -24.00
C LEU A 132 -8.24 -8.56 -24.65
N ALA A 133 -7.17 -8.29 -23.89
CA ALA A 133 -5.86 -8.06 -24.51
C ALA A 133 -4.59 -8.22 -23.63
N TYR A 134 -4.61 -8.90 -22.49
CA TYR A 134 -3.35 -9.26 -21.80
C TYR A 134 -3.39 -10.71 -21.32
N SER A 135 -3.34 -11.62 -22.29
CA SER A 135 -2.72 -12.93 -22.08
C SER A 135 -1.22 -12.74 -22.15
N ILE A 136 -0.53 -12.97 -21.02
CA ILE A 136 0.66 -13.83 -20.87
C ILE A 136 1.31 -13.51 -19.51
N LEU A 137 1.47 -14.56 -18.70
CA LEU A 137 2.18 -14.64 -17.42
C LEU A 137 1.48 -14.05 -16.18
N TRP A 138 0.40 -14.71 -15.76
CA TRP A 138 0.31 -15.27 -14.39
C TRP A 138 -0.76 -16.39 -14.43
N LYS A 139 -0.30 -17.64 -14.55
CA LYS A 139 -1.14 -18.84 -14.40
C LYS A 139 -1.03 -19.32 -12.96
N HIS A 140 -2.20 -19.68 -12.41
CA HIS A 140 -2.53 -20.21 -11.08
C HIS A 140 -3.11 -19.14 -10.12
N GLU A 141 -4.41 -18.82 -10.19
CA GLU A 141 -5.55 -19.53 -9.52
C GLU A 141 -5.53 -19.34 -7.99
N TRP A 142 -6.49 -18.76 -7.24
CA TRP A 142 -7.90 -18.35 -7.40
C TRP A 142 -8.27 -17.30 -6.30
N LEU A 143 -9.37 -16.53 -6.51
CA LEU A 143 -10.13 -15.64 -5.58
C LEU A 143 -9.49 -14.25 -5.33
N LEU A 144 -10.16 -13.09 -5.38
CA LEU A 144 -11.54 -12.72 -5.01
C LEU A 144 -11.93 -11.39 -5.67
N TRP A 145 -13.13 -11.33 -6.24
CA TRP A 145 -13.78 -10.18 -6.88
C TRP A 145 -14.22 -9.03 -5.93
N HIS A 146 -13.60 -8.80 -4.77
CA HIS A 146 -14.06 -7.77 -3.80
C HIS A 146 -12.92 -7.13 -2.97
N LEU A 147 -11.75 -6.92 -3.58
CA LEU A 147 -10.53 -6.62 -2.83
C LEU A 147 -9.67 -5.58 -3.56
N ILE A 148 -10.08 -4.31 -3.54
CA ILE A 148 -9.29 -3.28 -4.21
C ILE A 148 -9.34 -1.97 -3.41
N LEU A 149 -8.67 -1.97 -2.26
CA LEU A 149 -7.88 -0.81 -1.87
C LEU A 149 -6.53 -1.32 -1.42
N PHE A 150 -5.51 -0.81 -2.09
CA PHE A 150 -4.16 -1.13 -1.78
C PHE A 150 -3.49 0.03 -1.08
N THR A 151 -3.40 0.00 0.26
CA THR A 151 -2.57 0.96 0.98
C THR A 151 -1.22 0.34 1.30
N SER A 152 -0.22 0.69 0.50
CA SER A 152 1.20 0.41 0.75
C SER A 152 1.74 1.39 1.77
N MET A 153 2.61 0.97 2.69
CA MET A 153 3.39 1.91 3.52
C MET A 153 4.86 1.69 3.25
N VAL A 154 5.56 2.64 2.62
CA VAL A 154 6.93 2.42 2.14
C VAL A 154 7.96 3.06 3.08
N CYS A 155 8.95 2.27 3.50
CA CYS A 155 10.18 2.71 4.14
C CYS A 155 11.29 2.81 3.09
N ARG A 156 12.10 3.88 3.16
CA ARG A 156 13.39 3.98 2.45
C ARG A 156 14.49 4.05 3.50
N ARG A 157 15.36 3.03 3.59
CA ARG A 157 16.52 2.99 4.49
C ARG A 157 17.80 2.59 3.76
#